data_AF-A0A1V4VDB3-F1
#
_entry.id   AF-A0A1V4VDB3-F1
#
_cell.length_a   1.000
_cell.length_b   1.000
_cell.length_c   1.000
_cell.angle_alpha   90.00
_cell.angle_beta   90.00
_cell.angle_gamma   90.00
#
_symmetry.space_group_name_H-M   'P 1'
#
loop_
_entity.id
_entity.type
_entity.pdbx_description
1 polymer ?
#
loop_
_entity_poly.entity_id
_entity_poly.type
_entity_poly.pdbx_seq_one_letter_code
_entity_poly.pdbx_strand_id
1 'polypeptide(L)'
;MTPELASVLAEYQIPIGSSLDGPRDLNDLQRSKGYFDKTMAGYAVAKAHGLSVQFICTFTSRSIDFKEDIFNFFLENGLTLKLHPALPSLKSDDPNKWALDPEKYGELLVYLLDKYLENMDEIEVRNINDLARCVFTGRGTVCTYVDCMEDTFAVGPDGSIYPCYRFVGMPEWVMGHVRDRPTQADLAGSDAGRRMQDFKERVDKECKGCRHLRYCRGGCPYNAIAPSGGELLGVDPHCVAYKRIFDEIADRFNKEIFGSFPMGPTCLPAEPPREGKPGITALIQKIVSS
;
A
#
# COMPACT_ATOMS: atom_id res chain seq x y z
N MET A 1 19.62 11.96 8.54
CA MET A 1 19.93 11.21 9.78
C MET A 1 21.27 11.69 10.29
N THR A 2 21.37 12.10 11.55
CA THR A 2 22.67 12.36 12.21
C THR A 2 23.02 11.20 13.14
N PRO A 3 24.30 11.01 13.52
CA PRO A 3 24.69 9.96 14.46
C PRO A 3 23.98 10.06 15.81
N GLU A 4 23.74 11.26 16.31
CA GLU A 4 23.06 11.49 17.59
C GLU A 4 21.61 11.00 17.52
N LEU A 5 20.88 11.35 16.45
CA LEU A 5 19.52 10.88 16.25
C LEU A 5 19.47 9.36 16.04
N ALA A 6 20.42 8.80 15.28
CA ALA A 6 20.51 7.36 15.07
C ALA A 6 20.73 6.60 16.38
N SER A 7 21.58 7.12 17.27
CA SER A 7 21.82 6.54 18.59
C SER A 7 20.54 6.48 19.43
N VAL A 8 19.78 7.58 19.47
CA VAL A 8 18.50 7.63 20.20
C VAL A 8 17.48 6.66 19.60
N LEU A 9 17.31 6.65 18.27
CA LEU A 9 16.36 5.74 17.63
C LEU A 9 16.73 4.27 17.85
N ALA A 10 18.03 3.96 17.90
CA ALA A 10 18.52 2.60 18.17
C ALA A 10 18.25 2.17 19.62
N GLU A 11 18.48 3.07 20.59
CA GLU A 11 18.20 2.82 22.01
C GLU A 11 16.74 2.41 22.23
N TYR A 12 15.80 3.10 21.58
CA TYR A 12 14.36 2.83 21.70
C TYR A 12 13.82 1.84 20.66
N GLN A 13 14.69 1.23 19.85
CA GLN A 13 14.33 0.27 18.79
C GLN A 13 13.22 0.78 17.86
N ILE A 14 13.27 2.07 17.50
CA ILE A 14 12.25 2.72 16.69
C ILE A 14 12.41 2.29 15.22
N PRO A 15 11.38 1.69 14.59
CA PRO A 15 11.45 1.32 13.19
C PRO A 15 11.48 2.56 12.29
N ILE A 16 12.30 2.52 11.24
CA ILE A 16 12.51 3.67 10.35
C ILE A 16 11.91 3.38 8.98
N GLY A 17 10.95 4.21 8.58
CA GLY A 17 10.53 4.34 7.19
C GLY A 17 11.29 5.51 6.54
N SER A 18 11.90 5.28 5.39
CA SER A 18 12.48 6.34 4.56
C SER A 18 11.96 6.25 3.13
N SER A 19 12.28 7.26 2.35
CA SER A 19 11.67 7.55 1.07
C SER A 19 12.74 7.43 -0.02
N LEU A 20 12.53 6.53 -0.97
CA LEU A 20 13.47 6.24 -2.06
C LEU A 20 12.69 5.68 -3.25
N ASP A 21 12.71 6.38 -4.38
CA ASP A 21 11.84 6.05 -5.53
C ASP A 21 12.57 5.35 -6.69
N GLY A 22 13.65 4.62 -6.38
CA GLY A 22 14.45 3.88 -7.37
C GLY A 22 15.80 4.54 -7.69
N PRO A 23 16.34 4.34 -8.90
CA PRO A 23 17.62 4.91 -9.32
C PRO A 23 17.70 6.43 -9.12
N ARG A 24 18.91 6.94 -8.90
CA ARG A 24 19.21 8.35 -8.61
C ARG A 24 18.43 9.34 -9.46
N ASP A 25 18.50 9.22 -10.78
CA ASP A 25 17.89 10.18 -11.70
C ASP A 25 16.36 10.20 -11.57
N LEU A 26 15.75 9.03 -11.37
CA LEU A 26 14.30 8.91 -11.21
C LEU A 26 13.82 9.36 -9.83
N ASN A 27 14.60 9.06 -8.78
CA ASN A 27 14.35 9.54 -7.44
C ASN A 27 14.42 11.08 -7.39
N ASP A 28 15.46 11.67 -7.97
CA ASP A 28 15.68 13.11 -7.95
C ASP A 28 14.69 13.86 -8.86
N LEU A 29 14.24 13.24 -9.96
CA LEU A 29 13.16 13.75 -10.81
C LEU A 29 11.85 13.92 -10.04
N GLN A 30 11.51 12.95 -9.17
CA GLN A 30 10.25 12.95 -8.42
C GLN A 30 10.32 13.77 -7.12
N ARG A 31 11.50 13.88 -6.51
CA ARG A 31 11.67 14.50 -5.18
C ARG A 31 12.37 15.85 -5.25
N SER A 32 13.66 15.85 -5.53
CA SER A 32 14.49 17.04 -5.77
C SER A 32 15.92 16.62 -6.11
N LYS A 33 16.66 17.50 -6.78
CA LYS A 33 18.07 17.29 -7.08
C LYS A 33 18.89 17.07 -5.79
N GLY A 34 19.69 15.99 -5.77
CA GLY A 34 20.53 15.59 -4.65
C GLY A 34 19.77 14.91 -3.51
N TYR A 35 18.50 14.56 -3.69
CA TYR A 35 17.72 13.87 -2.67
C TYR A 35 18.25 12.45 -2.46
N PHE A 36 18.59 11.74 -3.53
CA PHE A 36 19.11 10.38 -3.49
C PHE A 36 20.34 10.26 -2.58
N ASP A 37 21.36 11.10 -2.80
CA ASP A 37 22.60 11.06 -2.00
C ASP A 37 22.34 11.34 -0.53
N LYS A 38 21.46 12.30 -0.23
CA LYS A 38 21.09 12.62 1.16
C LYS A 38 20.39 11.44 1.83
N THR A 39 19.49 10.77 1.12
CA THR A 39 18.81 9.56 1.61
C THR A 39 19.81 8.44 1.87
N MET A 40 20.70 8.15 0.92
CA MET A 40 21.68 7.06 1.05
C MET A 40 22.73 7.34 2.12
N ALA A 41 23.18 8.59 2.28
CA ALA A 41 24.04 8.99 3.39
C ALA A 41 23.34 8.80 4.74
N GLY A 42 22.07 9.18 4.85
CA GLY A 42 21.28 8.96 6.06
C GLY A 42 21.06 7.48 6.38
N TYR A 43 20.84 6.66 5.35
CA TYR A 43 20.74 5.21 5.47
C TYR A 43 22.04 4.57 5.96
N ALA A 44 23.19 4.99 5.44
CA ALA A 44 24.49 4.50 5.90
C ALA A 44 24.71 4.78 7.40
N VAL A 45 24.35 5.98 7.88
CA VAL A 45 24.41 6.34 9.30
C VAL A 45 23.49 5.44 10.14
N ALA A 46 22.24 5.24 9.71
CA ALA A 46 21.28 4.38 10.41
C ALA A 46 21.79 2.94 10.50
N LYS A 47 22.26 2.37 9.37
CA LYS A 47 22.80 1.01 9.31
C LYS A 47 24.01 0.82 10.21
N ALA A 48 24.90 1.82 10.28
CA ALA A 48 26.06 1.79 11.18
C ALA A 48 25.68 1.73 12.68
N HIS A 49 24.46 2.16 13.04
CA HIS A 49 23.91 2.07 14.40
C HIS A 49 23.00 0.84 14.59
N GLY A 50 23.03 -0.12 13.66
CA GLY A 50 22.22 -1.34 13.75
C GLY A 50 20.73 -1.14 13.50
N LEU A 51 20.32 0.01 12.96
CA LEU A 51 18.92 0.29 12.66
C LEU A 51 18.49 -0.35 11.34
N SER A 52 17.29 -0.94 11.36
CA SER A 52 16.60 -1.40 10.15
C SER A 52 15.81 -0.25 9.52
N VAL A 53 16.11 0.04 8.25
CA VAL A 53 15.41 1.06 7.46
C VAL A 53 14.61 0.37 6.36
N GLN A 54 13.33 0.71 6.27
CA GLN A 54 12.46 0.28 5.19
C GLN A 54 12.21 1.44 4.24
N PHE A 55 12.42 1.22 2.96
CA PHE A 55 12.18 2.24 1.94
C PHE A 55 10.77 2.14 1.37
N ILE A 56 10.13 3.29 1.25
CA ILE A 56 8.84 3.49 0.58
C ILE A 56 9.12 4.13 -0.78
N CYS A 57 8.78 3.41 -1.84
CA CYS A 57 8.94 3.80 -3.23
C CYS A 57 7.60 4.28 -3.78
N THR A 58 7.55 5.55 -4.18
CA THR A 58 6.36 6.11 -4.82
C THR A 58 6.38 5.90 -6.33
N PHE A 59 5.34 5.25 -6.85
CA PHE A 59 5.11 5.11 -8.29
C PHE A 59 4.13 6.19 -8.75
N THR A 60 4.55 6.97 -9.74
CA THR A 60 3.78 8.08 -10.33
C THR A 60 3.41 7.76 -11.78
N SER A 61 2.58 8.60 -12.38
CA SER A 61 2.33 8.61 -13.83
C SER A 61 3.60 8.71 -14.69
N ARG A 62 4.73 9.15 -14.12
CA ARG A 62 6.01 9.29 -14.83
C ARG A 62 6.98 8.15 -14.57
N SER A 63 6.99 7.59 -13.36
CA SER A 63 7.93 6.53 -12.98
C SER A 63 7.42 5.12 -13.32
N ILE A 64 6.12 4.97 -13.59
CA ILE A 64 5.51 3.69 -13.96
C ILE A 64 6.16 3.03 -15.19
N ASP A 65 6.58 3.82 -16.16
CA ASP A 65 7.20 3.29 -17.38
C ASP A 65 8.60 2.71 -17.11
N PHE A 66 9.22 3.10 -15.98
CA PHE A 66 10.53 2.62 -15.49
C PHE A 66 10.39 1.56 -14.39
N LYS A 67 9.24 0.88 -14.28
CA LYS A 67 8.98 -0.13 -13.24
C LYS A 67 10.02 -1.25 -13.15
N GLU A 68 10.63 -1.62 -14.27
CA GLU A 68 11.69 -2.63 -14.31
C GLU A 68 12.99 -2.11 -13.70
N ASP A 69 13.43 -0.91 -14.08
CA ASP A 69 14.61 -0.27 -13.50
C ASP A 69 14.45 -0.05 -11.99
N ILE A 70 13.25 0.34 -11.54
CA ILE A 70 12.94 0.46 -10.12
C ILE A 70 13.04 -0.89 -9.44
N PHE A 71 12.39 -1.93 -9.95
CA PHE A 71 12.42 -3.26 -9.34
C PHE A 71 13.87 -3.78 -9.24
N ASN A 72 14.63 -3.72 -10.33
CA ASN A 72 16.02 -4.18 -10.38
C ASN A 72 16.90 -3.37 -9.42
N PHE A 73 16.70 -2.06 -9.30
CA PHE A 73 17.42 -1.24 -8.33
C PHE A 73 17.22 -1.74 -6.89
N PHE A 74 15.98 -2.06 -6.48
CA PHE A 74 15.74 -2.58 -5.14
C PHE A 74 16.33 -3.98 -4.95
N LEU A 75 16.21 -4.84 -5.96
CA LEU A 75 16.77 -6.20 -5.96
C LEU A 75 18.30 -6.18 -5.82
N GLU A 76 19.00 -5.48 -6.71
CA GLU A 76 20.46 -5.41 -6.76
C GLU A 76 21.08 -4.78 -5.49
N ASN A 77 20.34 -3.91 -4.81
CA ASN A 77 20.80 -3.28 -3.57
C ASN A 77 20.36 -4.04 -2.31
N GLY A 78 19.66 -5.18 -2.45
CA GLY A 78 19.16 -5.98 -1.32
C GLY A 78 18.18 -5.20 -0.44
N LEU A 79 17.32 -4.38 -1.05
CA LEU A 79 16.36 -3.51 -0.36
C LEU A 79 14.94 -4.07 -0.51
N THR A 80 14.16 -4.02 0.57
CA THR A 80 12.70 -4.27 0.51
C THR A 80 12.02 -3.20 -0.33
N LEU A 81 11.21 -3.61 -1.31
CA LEU A 81 10.35 -2.73 -2.08
C LEU A 81 8.98 -2.61 -1.40
N LYS A 82 8.71 -1.46 -0.77
CA LYS A 82 7.36 -1.06 -0.35
C LYS A 82 6.82 0.00 -1.29
N LEU A 83 5.85 -0.39 -2.11
CA LEU A 83 5.22 0.47 -3.10
C LEU A 83 4.15 1.38 -2.45
N HIS A 84 4.13 2.64 -2.85
CA HIS A 84 3.00 3.56 -2.67
C HIS A 84 2.62 4.12 -4.05
N PRO A 85 1.36 3.97 -4.52
CA PRO A 85 0.94 4.70 -5.70
C PRO A 85 0.81 6.19 -5.37
N ALA A 86 1.19 7.07 -6.29
CA ALA A 86 0.83 8.47 -6.23
C ALA A 86 -0.67 8.60 -6.53
N LEU A 87 -1.39 9.28 -5.64
CA LEU A 87 -2.84 9.36 -5.66
C LEU A 87 -3.27 10.83 -5.75
N PRO A 88 -4.48 11.12 -6.27
CA PRO A 88 -5.04 12.46 -6.19
C PRO A 88 -5.06 13.01 -4.76
N SER A 89 -4.91 14.32 -4.65
CA SER A 89 -4.87 15.02 -3.36
C SER A 89 -5.79 16.23 -3.36
N LEU A 90 -6.66 16.32 -2.35
CA LEU A 90 -7.50 17.49 -2.08
C LEU A 90 -6.71 18.77 -1.82
N LYS A 91 -5.40 18.66 -1.52
CA LYS A 91 -4.52 19.78 -1.23
C LYS A 91 -3.80 20.34 -2.47
N SER A 92 -3.98 19.73 -3.63
CA SER A 92 -3.27 20.10 -4.86
C SER A 92 -4.21 20.85 -5.80
N ASP A 93 -3.73 21.94 -6.40
CA ASP A 93 -4.44 22.64 -7.48
C ASP A 93 -4.51 21.81 -8.77
N ASP A 94 -3.58 20.86 -8.92
CA ASP A 94 -3.59 19.84 -9.97
C ASP A 94 -3.48 18.46 -9.30
N PRO A 95 -4.60 17.86 -8.88
CA PRO A 95 -4.60 16.56 -8.19
C PRO A 95 -4.06 15.42 -9.04
N ASN A 96 -4.12 15.53 -10.37
CA ASN A 96 -3.83 14.42 -11.28
C ASN A 96 -2.41 14.46 -11.86
N LYS A 97 -1.68 15.58 -11.74
CA LYS A 97 -0.33 15.79 -12.27
C LYS A 97 0.62 14.58 -12.18
N TRP A 98 0.63 13.94 -11.02
CA TRP A 98 1.51 12.81 -10.69
C TRP A 98 0.75 11.52 -10.40
N ALA A 99 -0.59 11.59 -10.34
CA ALA A 99 -1.44 10.50 -9.95
C ALA A 99 -1.26 9.32 -10.91
N LEU A 100 -1.07 8.13 -10.36
CA LEU A 100 -1.01 6.92 -11.13
C LEU A 100 -2.42 6.53 -11.57
N ASP A 101 -2.58 6.26 -12.85
CA ASP A 101 -3.85 5.77 -13.39
C ASP A 101 -4.22 4.41 -12.74
N PRO A 102 -5.49 4.22 -12.34
CA PRO A 102 -5.93 2.97 -11.71
C PRO A 102 -5.66 1.70 -12.53
N GLU A 103 -5.82 1.72 -13.85
CA GLU A 103 -5.56 0.54 -14.69
C GLU A 103 -4.07 0.23 -14.74
N LYS A 104 -3.25 1.26 -14.96
CA LYS A 104 -1.78 1.13 -14.90
C LYS A 104 -1.31 0.65 -13.53
N TYR A 105 -1.99 1.05 -12.45
CA TYR A 105 -1.67 0.56 -11.11
C TYR A 105 -1.98 -0.94 -10.97
N GLY A 106 -3.11 -1.41 -11.49
CA GLY A 106 -3.42 -2.83 -11.53
C GLY A 106 -2.38 -3.64 -12.32
N GLU A 107 -1.95 -3.13 -13.48
CA GLU A 107 -0.88 -3.72 -14.29
C GLU A 107 0.45 -3.80 -13.53
N LEU A 108 0.81 -2.72 -12.82
CA LEU A 108 2.01 -2.69 -12.00
C LEU A 108 1.98 -3.75 -10.90
N LEU A 109 0.86 -3.91 -10.20
CA LEU A 109 0.74 -4.90 -9.13
C LEU A 109 0.88 -6.33 -9.66
N VAL A 110 0.30 -6.64 -10.82
CA VAL A 110 0.47 -7.96 -11.47
C VAL A 110 1.93 -8.17 -11.90
N TYR A 111 2.55 -7.16 -12.51
CA TYR A 111 3.97 -7.20 -12.87
C TYR A 111 4.86 -7.45 -11.65
N LEU A 112 4.63 -6.75 -10.54
CA LEU A 112 5.39 -6.92 -9.31
C LEU A 112 5.13 -8.28 -8.66
N LEU A 113 3.92 -8.83 -8.76
CA LEU A 113 3.63 -10.19 -8.33
C LEU A 113 4.49 -11.20 -9.12
N ASP A 114 4.52 -11.09 -10.45
CA ASP A 114 5.33 -11.96 -11.31
C ASP A 114 6.81 -11.88 -10.94
N LYS A 115 7.36 -10.67 -10.88
CA LYS A 115 8.77 -10.44 -10.55
C LYS A 115 9.12 -10.89 -9.14
N TYR A 116 8.22 -10.71 -8.18
CA TYR A 116 8.47 -11.16 -6.82
C TYR A 116 8.47 -12.68 -6.73
N LEU A 117 7.52 -13.37 -7.35
CA LEU A 117 7.48 -14.84 -7.39
C LEU A 117 8.76 -15.42 -8.04
N GLU A 118 9.31 -14.75 -9.05
CA GLU A 118 10.57 -15.14 -9.69
C GLU A 118 11.81 -14.96 -8.80
N ASN A 119 11.77 -14.05 -7.82
CA ASN A 119 12.93 -13.62 -7.03
C ASN A 119 12.66 -13.69 -5.51
N MET A 120 11.82 -14.63 -5.06
CA MET A 120 11.33 -14.65 -3.67
C MET A 120 12.43 -14.79 -2.63
N ASP A 121 13.57 -15.38 -2.96
CA ASP A 121 14.68 -15.54 -2.00
C ASP A 121 15.60 -14.32 -1.93
N GLU A 122 15.45 -13.37 -2.85
CA GLU A 122 16.39 -12.26 -3.03
C GLU A 122 15.79 -10.89 -2.66
N ILE A 123 14.49 -10.70 -2.84
CA ILE A 123 13.80 -9.45 -2.55
C ILE A 123 12.48 -9.69 -1.81
N GLU A 124 12.06 -8.73 -1.00
CA GLU A 124 10.69 -8.66 -0.46
C GLU A 124 9.92 -7.53 -1.15
N VAL A 125 8.79 -7.85 -1.77
CA VAL A 125 7.80 -6.86 -2.22
C VAL A 125 6.63 -6.82 -1.24
N ARG A 126 6.66 -5.87 -0.31
CA ARG A 126 5.79 -5.88 0.86
C ARG A 126 4.30 -5.78 0.52
N ASN A 127 3.94 -4.94 -0.45
CA ASN A 127 2.54 -4.79 -0.84
C ASN A 127 1.96 -6.10 -1.36
N ILE A 128 2.75 -6.92 -2.07
CA ILE A 128 2.30 -8.22 -2.55
C ILE A 128 2.12 -9.19 -1.37
N ASN A 129 3.00 -9.17 -0.37
CA ASN A 129 2.79 -9.91 0.88
C ASN A 129 1.46 -9.54 1.55
N ASP A 130 1.19 -8.24 1.68
CA ASP A 130 -0.02 -7.74 2.34
C ASP A 130 -1.29 -8.12 1.57
N LEU A 131 -1.27 -8.01 0.23
CA LEU A 131 -2.37 -8.39 -0.65
C LEU A 131 -2.62 -9.92 -0.64
N ALA A 132 -1.56 -10.73 -0.67
CA ALA A 132 -1.67 -12.18 -0.56
C ALA A 132 -2.26 -12.59 0.80
N ARG A 133 -1.81 -11.96 1.91
CA ARG A 133 -2.42 -12.13 3.24
C ARG A 133 -3.90 -11.76 3.24
N CYS A 134 -4.29 -10.67 2.57
CA CYS A 134 -5.71 -10.27 2.48
C CYS A 134 -6.57 -11.35 1.84
N VAL A 135 -6.14 -11.86 0.69
CA VAL A 135 -6.88 -12.89 -0.06
C VAL A 135 -6.96 -14.19 0.75
N PHE A 136 -5.84 -14.62 1.33
CA PHE A 136 -5.76 -15.88 2.07
C PHE A 136 -6.55 -15.87 3.38
N THR A 137 -6.43 -14.80 4.17
CA THR A 137 -7.11 -14.70 5.48
C THR A 137 -8.56 -14.21 5.36
N GLY A 138 -8.93 -13.65 4.20
CA GLY A 138 -10.19 -12.96 4.02
C GLY A 138 -10.35 -11.74 4.94
N ARG A 139 -9.25 -11.10 5.35
CA ARG A 139 -9.23 -9.90 6.20
C ARG A 139 -8.25 -8.87 5.64
N GLY A 140 -8.61 -7.60 5.65
CA GLY A 140 -7.70 -6.53 5.27
C GLY A 140 -6.50 -6.41 6.21
N THR A 141 -5.33 -6.08 5.68
CA THR A 141 -4.06 -5.99 6.43
C THR A 141 -3.46 -4.59 6.47
N VAL A 142 -3.92 -3.67 5.61
CA VAL A 142 -3.47 -2.27 5.55
C VAL A 142 -4.65 -1.32 5.57
N CYS A 143 -4.41 -0.05 5.91
CA CYS A 143 -5.47 0.95 6.14
C CYS A 143 -6.49 1.08 5.00
N THR A 144 -6.06 0.94 3.73
CA THR A 144 -6.92 0.97 2.54
C THR A 144 -7.95 -0.16 2.51
N TYR A 145 -7.67 -1.27 3.18
CA TYR A 145 -8.42 -2.53 3.10
C TYR A 145 -9.17 -2.86 4.40
N VAL A 146 -9.23 -1.90 5.33
CA VAL A 146 -9.91 -2.03 6.63
C VAL A 146 -10.80 -0.82 6.88
N ASP A 147 -11.73 -0.95 7.82
CA ASP A 147 -12.61 0.14 8.24
C ASP A 147 -11.84 1.14 9.14
N CYS A 148 -10.89 1.88 8.57
CA CYS A 148 -9.94 2.71 9.32
C CYS A 148 -10.56 3.95 10.02
N MET A 149 -11.83 4.23 9.78
CA MET A 149 -12.53 5.47 10.13
C MET A 149 -12.77 5.65 11.64
N GLU A 150 -12.74 4.56 12.41
CA GLU A 150 -13.01 4.57 13.86
C GLU A 150 -11.73 4.40 14.71
N ASP A 151 -10.66 3.87 14.10
CA ASP A 151 -9.46 3.41 14.83
C ASP A 151 -8.17 4.11 14.40
N THR A 152 -8.21 4.92 13.33
CA THR A 152 -7.06 5.68 12.84
C THR A 152 -7.33 7.16 12.97
N PHE A 153 -6.37 7.88 13.57
CA PHE A 153 -6.44 9.33 13.70
C PHE A 153 -5.07 9.94 13.41
N ALA A 154 -5.05 11.19 12.99
CA ALA A 154 -3.83 11.99 12.94
C ALA A 154 -3.97 13.22 13.83
N VAL A 155 -2.88 13.56 14.51
CA VAL A 155 -2.79 14.79 15.30
C VAL A 155 -1.90 15.76 14.53
N GLY A 156 -2.44 16.92 14.18
CA GLY A 156 -1.71 18.01 13.57
C GLY A 156 -0.71 18.65 14.54
N PRO A 157 0.30 19.38 14.04
CA PRO A 157 1.28 20.07 14.88
C PRO A 157 0.68 21.07 15.88
N ASP A 158 -0.53 21.57 15.59
CA ASP A 158 -1.31 22.47 16.41
C ASP A 158 -2.10 21.77 17.54
N GLY A 159 -2.24 20.43 17.45
CA GLY A 159 -3.04 19.62 18.37
C GLY A 159 -4.44 19.27 17.85
N SER A 160 -4.81 19.73 16.64
CA SER A 160 -6.07 19.35 15.99
C SER A 160 -6.05 17.88 15.59
N ILE A 161 -7.17 17.18 15.77
CA ILE A 161 -7.35 15.76 15.45
C ILE A 161 -8.09 15.63 14.12
N TYR A 162 -7.61 14.76 13.23
CA TYR A 162 -8.13 14.52 11.89
C TYR A 162 -8.39 13.03 11.65
N PRO A 163 -9.24 12.65 10.67
CA PRO A 163 -9.51 11.25 10.36
C PRO A 163 -8.28 10.45 9.93
N CYS A 164 -7.32 11.10 9.26
CA CYS A 164 -6.02 10.51 8.96
C CYS A 164 -5.01 11.59 8.56
N TYR A 165 -3.75 11.21 8.39
CA TYR A 165 -2.67 12.15 8.08
C TYR A 165 -2.90 12.94 6.78
N ARG A 166 -3.68 12.40 5.85
CA ARG A 166 -3.96 13.05 4.56
C ARG A 166 -4.80 14.31 4.73
N PHE A 167 -5.62 14.41 5.79
CA PHE A 167 -6.48 15.55 6.09
C PHE A 167 -5.81 16.65 6.93
N VAL A 168 -4.62 16.40 7.49
CA VAL A 168 -3.95 17.36 8.39
C VAL A 168 -3.77 18.71 7.70
N GLY A 169 -4.19 19.79 8.35
CA GLY A 169 -4.14 21.15 7.79
C GLY A 169 -5.37 21.56 6.98
N MET A 170 -6.43 20.74 6.94
CA MET A 170 -7.71 21.07 6.30
C MET A 170 -8.78 21.33 7.38
N PRO A 171 -9.13 22.60 7.70
CA PRO A 171 -9.98 22.94 8.85
C PRO A 171 -11.36 22.25 8.84
N GLU A 172 -11.93 22.01 7.67
CA GLU A 172 -13.21 21.32 7.47
C GLU A 172 -13.18 19.82 7.80
N TRP A 173 -11.99 19.27 8.04
CA TRP A 173 -11.77 17.88 8.44
C TRP A 173 -11.30 17.73 9.90
N VAL A 174 -11.36 18.79 10.70
CA VAL A 174 -11.04 18.72 12.13
C VAL A 174 -12.15 17.98 12.87
N MET A 175 -11.79 16.94 13.61
CA MET A 175 -12.69 16.13 14.44
C MET A 175 -12.75 16.61 15.89
N GLY A 176 -11.71 17.30 16.36
CA GLY A 176 -11.56 17.77 17.74
C GLY A 176 -10.13 18.21 18.03
N HIS A 177 -9.81 18.42 19.31
CA HIS A 177 -8.48 18.87 19.72
C HIS A 177 -7.96 18.07 20.93
N VAL A 178 -6.67 17.71 20.95
CA VAL A 178 -6.10 16.82 21.97
C VAL A 178 -6.22 17.33 23.41
N ARG A 179 -6.22 18.66 23.60
CA ARG A 179 -6.37 19.29 24.92
C ARG A 179 -7.74 19.04 25.55
N ASP A 180 -8.75 18.84 24.73
CA ASP A 180 -10.14 18.64 25.18
C ASP A 180 -10.39 17.19 25.60
N ARG A 181 -9.40 16.30 25.38
CA ARG A 181 -9.45 14.87 25.70
C ARG A 181 -10.72 14.18 25.17
N PRO A 182 -11.06 14.34 23.86
CA PRO A 182 -12.27 13.75 23.32
C PRO A 182 -12.21 12.22 23.38
N THR A 183 -13.37 11.61 23.64
CA THR A 183 -13.56 10.18 23.45
C THR A 183 -13.64 9.85 21.96
N GLN A 184 -13.49 8.57 21.59
CA GLN A 184 -13.71 8.14 20.20
C GLN A 184 -15.13 8.46 19.72
N ALA A 185 -16.13 8.40 20.61
CA ALA A 185 -17.51 8.75 20.29
C ALA A 185 -17.66 10.24 19.95
N ASP A 186 -16.95 11.12 20.65
CA ASP A 186 -16.93 12.56 20.36
C ASP A 186 -16.34 12.82 18.97
N LEU A 187 -15.22 12.15 18.64
CA LEU A 187 -14.58 12.26 17.33
C LEU A 187 -15.48 11.72 16.21
N ALA A 188 -16.07 10.55 16.40
CA ALA A 188 -17.03 9.95 15.46
C ALA A 188 -18.26 10.83 15.25
N GLY A 189 -18.69 11.55 16.30
CA GLY A 189 -19.79 12.50 16.28
C GLY A 189 -19.46 13.88 15.69
N SER A 190 -18.23 14.14 15.27
CA SER A 190 -17.88 15.37 14.54
C SER A 190 -18.44 15.37 13.11
N ASP A 191 -18.48 16.53 12.45
CA ASP A 191 -18.88 16.61 11.03
C ASP A 191 -17.97 15.75 10.14
N ALA A 192 -16.65 15.80 10.37
CA ALA A 192 -15.68 14.99 9.66
C ALA A 192 -15.85 13.49 9.97
N GLY A 193 -16.15 13.12 11.21
CA GLY A 193 -16.42 11.75 11.64
C GLY A 193 -17.67 11.16 10.95
N ARG A 194 -18.78 11.91 10.94
CA ARG A 194 -20.01 11.51 10.22
C ARG A 194 -19.78 11.32 8.72
N ARG A 195 -19.07 12.25 8.07
CA ARG A 195 -18.71 12.13 6.64
C ARG A 195 -17.91 10.86 6.35
N MET A 196 -17.04 10.44 7.28
CA MET A 196 -16.32 9.18 7.15
C MET A 196 -17.25 7.98 7.31
N GLN A 197 -18.24 8.02 8.21
CA GLN A 197 -19.23 6.95 8.35
C GLN A 197 -20.11 6.79 7.09
N ASP A 198 -20.45 7.89 6.39
CA ASP A 198 -21.20 7.84 5.14
C ASP A 198 -20.52 6.97 4.07
N PHE A 199 -19.17 6.89 4.10
CA PHE A 199 -18.41 6.01 3.22
C PHE A 199 -18.78 4.54 3.42
N LYS A 200 -18.97 4.09 4.66
CA LYS A 200 -19.35 2.70 4.97
C LYS A 200 -20.71 2.34 4.35
N GLU A 201 -21.69 3.23 4.49
CA GLU A 201 -23.01 3.04 3.87
C GLU A 201 -22.95 3.02 2.34
N ARG A 202 -22.05 3.84 1.75
CA ARG A 202 -21.79 3.84 0.30
C ARG A 202 -21.21 2.51 -0.15
N VAL A 203 -20.23 1.98 0.58
CA VAL A 203 -19.61 0.67 0.30
C VAL A 203 -20.63 -0.45 0.35
N ASP A 204 -21.52 -0.48 1.35
CA ASP A 204 -22.57 -1.50 1.47
C ASP A 204 -23.54 -1.52 0.26
N LYS A 205 -23.73 -0.37 -0.39
CA LYS A 205 -24.57 -0.23 -1.60
C LYS A 205 -23.79 -0.57 -2.87
N GLU A 206 -22.66 0.08 -3.11
CA GLU A 206 -21.89 0.00 -4.37
C GLU A 206 -21.09 -1.30 -4.51
N CYS A 207 -20.60 -1.86 -3.40
CA CYS A 207 -19.79 -3.08 -3.40
C CYS A 207 -20.62 -4.34 -3.14
N LYS A 208 -21.95 -4.22 -3.09
CA LYS A 208 -22.86 -5.34 -2.82
C LYS A 208 -22.64 -6.47 -3.83
N GLY A 209 -22.37 -7.67 -3.31
CA GLY A 209 -22.11 -8.85 -4.13
C GLY A 209 -20.68 -8.97 -4.70
N CYS A 210 -19.77 -8.03 -4.39
CA CYS A 210 -18.37 -8.16 -4.77
C CYS A 210 -17.70 -9.28 -3.97
N ARG A 211 -17.04 -10.23 -4.66
CA ARG A 211 -16.32 -11.36 -4.04
C ARG A 211 -15.18 -10.94 -3.10
N HIS A 212 -14.65 -9.73 -3.26
CA HIS A 212 -13.52 -9.21 -2.47
C HIS A 212 -13.95 -8.33 -1.29
N LEU A 213 -15.26 -8.04 -1.12
CA LEU A 213 -15.73 -7.06 -0.14
C LEU A 213 -15.22 -7.31 1.29
N ARG A 214 -15.14 -8.59 1.69
CA ARG A 214 -14.74 -9.02 3.04
C ARG A 214 -13.38 -8.46 3.49
N TYR A 215 -12.45 -8.29 2.55
CA TYR A 215 -11.10 -7.78 2.80
C TYR A 215 -10.74 -6.53 2.03
N CYS A 216 -11.46 -6.14 0.97
CA CYS A 216 -11.22 -4.89 0.25
C CYS A 216 -11.88 -3.70 0.95
N ARG A 217 -13.05 -3.89 1.56
CA ARG A 217 -13.81 -2.86 2.30
C ARG A 217 -14.10 -1.57 1.52
N GLY A 218 -14.10 -1.64 0.19
CA GLY A 218 -14.39 -0.49 -0.68
C GLY A 218 -13.22 0.47 -0.89
N GLY A 219 -12.03 0.16 -0.36
CA GLY A 219 -10.83 0.98 -0.51
C GLY A 219 -10.76 2.15 0.47
N CYS A 220 -10.01 3.20 0.11
CA CYS A 220 -9.76 4.33 0.99
C CYS A 220 -10.84 5.42 0.85
N PRO A 221 -11.45 5.91 1.96
CA PRO A 221 -12.43 6.99 1.91
C PRO A 221 -11.84 8.30 1.36
N TYR A 222 -10.57 8.61 1.67
CA TYR A 222 -9.91 9.79 1.09
C TYR A 222 -9.82 9.69 -0.44
N ASN A 223 -9.49 8.51 -0.98
CA ASN A 223 -9.40 8.32 -2.43
C ASN A 223 -10.76 8.46 -3.11
N ALA A 224 -11.84 8.10 -2.43
CA ALA A 224 -13.20 8.21 -2.95
C ALA A 224 -13.67 9.66 -3.12
N ILE A 225 -13.20 10.57 -2.26
CA ILE A 225 -13.60 11.99 -2.28
C ILE A 225 -12.59 12.92 -2.98
N ALA A 226 -11.33 12.48 -3.15
CA ALA A 226 -10.28 13.31 -3.72
C ALA A 226 -10.56 13.79 -5.15
N PRO A 227 -11.08 12.96 -6.08
CA PRO A 227 -11.37 13.38 -7.45
C PRO A 227 -12.50 14.42 -7.57
N SER A 228 -13.40 14.46 -6.59
CA SER A 228 -14.61 15.29 -6.55
C SER A 228 -14.47 16.50 -5.63
N GLY A 229 -13.25 16.84 -5.20
CA GLY A 229 -13.02 18.01 -4.34
C GLY A 229 -13.61 17.87 -2.93
N GLY A 230 -13.83 16.65 -2.44
CA GLY A 230 -14.31 16.37 -1.08
C GLY A 230 -15.72 15.78 -1.02
N GLU A 231 -16.42 15.66 -2.14
CA GLU A 231 -17.78 15.08 -2.19
C GLU A 231 -17.75 13.55 -2.34
N LEU A 232 -18.55 12.82 -1.57
CA LEU A 232 -18.63 11.37 -1.65
C LEU A 232 -19.58 10.93 -2.77
N LEU A 233 -19.04 10.77 -3.99
CA LEU A 233 -19.81 10.33 -5.16
C LEU A 233 -19.78 8.80 -5.39
N GLY A 234 -18.74 8.12 -4.88
CA GLY A 234 -18.53 6.70 -5.10
C GLY A 234 -17.62 6.07 -4.05
N VAL A 235 -17.10 4.89 -4.35
CA VAL A 235 -16.04 4.23 -3.56
C VAL A 235 -14.65 4.56 -4.13
N ASP A 236 -13.59 3.93 -3.63
CA ASP A 236 -12.23 4.19 -4.13
C ASP A 236 -12.12 3.93 -5.65
N PRO A 237 -11.70 4.93 -6.46
CA PRO A 237 -11.55 4.77 -7.91
C PRO A 237 -10.50 3.71 -8.31
N HIS A 238 -9.61 3.32 -7.39
CA HIS A 238 -8.64 2.24 -7.61
C HIS A 238 -9.24 0.84 -7.47
N CYS A 239 -10.56 0.73 -7.31
CA CYS A 239 -11.29 -0.54 -7.28
C CYS A 239 -10.91 -1.47 -8.45
N VAL A 240 -10.68 -0.92 -9.65
CA VAL A 240 -10.25 -1.71 -10.81
C VAL A 240 -8.87 -2.35 -10.62
N ALA A 241 -7.91 -1.62 -10.05
CA ALA A 241 -6.60 -2.13 -9.70
C ALA A 241 -6.69 -3.23 -8.65
N TYR A 242 -7.52 -3.00 -7.62
CA TYR A 242 -7.70 -3.94 -6.51
C TYR A 242 -8.32 -5.25 -6.98
N LYS A 243 -9.40 -5.18 -7.76
CA LYS A 243 -10.03 -6.38 -8.35
C LYS A 243 -9.01 -7.17 -9.18
N ARG A 244 -8.27 -6.49 -10.07
CA ARG A 244 -7.28 -7.14 -10.93
C ARG A 244 -6.25 -7.94 -10.14
N ILE A 245 -5.61 -7.34 -9.12
CA ILE A 245 -4.60 -8.07 -8.35
C ILE A 245 -5.21 -9.13 -7.43
N PHE A 246 -6.38 -8.90 -6.85
CA PHE A 246 -7.02 -9.87 -5.97
C PHE A 246 -7.54 -11.09 -6.75
N ASP A 247 -8.10 -10.88 -7.94
CA ASP A 247 -8.47 -11.97 -8.85
C ASP A 247 -7.22 -12.74 -9.29
N GLU A 248 -6.13 -12.06 -9.67
CA GLU A 248 -4.89 -12.72 -10.08
C GLU A 248 -4.30 -13.61 -8.98
N ILE A 249 -4.23 -13.10 -7.74
CA ILE A 249 -3.75 -13.87 -6.58
C ILE A 249 -4.69 -15.04 -6.29
N ALA A 250 -6.01 -14.81 -6.25
CA ALA A 250 -6.98 -15.84 -5.94
C ALA A 250 -7.00 -16.95 -7.00
N ASP A 251 -6.92 -16.59 -8.28
CA ASP A 251 -6.98 -17.52 -9.39
C ASP A 251 -5.70 -18.35 -9.50
N ARG A 252 -4.51 -17.75 -9.27
CA ARG A 252 -3.25 -18.52 -9.16
C ARG A 252 -3.29 -19.51 -8.01
N PHE A 253 -3.79 -19.08 -6.86
CA PHE A 253 -3.90 -19.95 -5.67
C PHE A 253 -4.83 -21.12 -5.93
N ASN A 254 -6.01 -20.87 -6.51
CA ASN A 254 -6.94 -21.90 -6.90
C ASN A 254 -6.33 -22.85 -7.96
N LYS A 255 -5.64 -22.33 -8.97
CA LYS A 255 -4.97 -23.17 -9.98
C LYS A 255 -3.89 -24.06 -9.39
N GLU A 256 -3.08 -23.57 -8.45
CA GLU A 256 -2.05 -24.37 -7.79
C GLU A 256 -2.64 -25.46 -6.90
N ILE A 257 -3.68 -25.13 -6.12
CA ILE A 257 -4.33 -26.11 -5.24
C ILE A 257 -5.11 -27.15 -6.04
N PHE A 258 -6.01 -26.72 -6.94
CA PHE A 258 -6.90 -27.63 -7.67
C PHE A 258 -6.23 -28.27 -8.89
N GLY A 259 -5.23 -27.64 -9.48
CA GLY A 259 -4.40 -28.26 -10.53
C GLY A 259 -3.51 -29.39 -10.01
N SER A 260 -3.29 -29.46 -8.68
CA SER A 260 -2.57 -30.55 -8.01
C SER A 260 -3.46 -31.75 -7.64
N PHE A 261 -4.79 -31.66 -7.84
CA PHE A 261 -5.73 -32.77 -7.60
C PHE A 261 -6.26 -33.32 -8.93
N PRO A 262 -5.88 -34.54 -9.36
CA PRO A 262 -6.50 -35.16 -10.54
C PRO A 262 -7.94 -35.56 -10.20
N MET A 263 -8.90 -34.78 -10.69
CA MET A 263 -10.32 -35.11 -10.58
C MET A 263 -10.71 -36.15 -11.65
N GLY A 264 -10.65 -37.43 -11.29
CA GLY A 264 -11.43 -38.50 -11.94
C GLY A 264 -10.97 -38.99 -13.34
N PRO A 265 -11.50 -40.15 -13.79
CA PRO A 265 -10.88 -41.00 -14.80
C PRO A 265 -11.26 -40.58 -16.22
N THR A 266 -10.74 -39.44 -16.69
CA THR A 266 -10.65 -39.16 -18.13
C THR A 266 -9.31 -38.51 -18.41
N CYS A 267 -8.41 -39.32 -18.96
CA CYS A 267 -7.07 -38.94 -19.37
C CYS A 267 -7.11 -37.83 -20.43
N LEU A 268 -6.83 -36.61 -19.99
CA LEU A 268 -6.00 -35.69 -20.76
C LEU A 268 -4.95 -35.18 -19.76
N PRO A 269 -3.65 -35.31 -20.04
CA PRO A 269 -2.65 -34.74 -19.16
C PRO A 269 -2.85 -33.23 -19.15
N ALA A 270 -3.25 -32.68 -18.00
CA ALA A 270 -2.96 -31.30 -17.72
C ALA A 270 -1.45 -31.13 -17.90
N GLU A 271 -1.03 -30.12 -18.67
CA GLU A 271 0.39 -29.82 -18.83
C GLU A 271 1.03 -29.80 -17.44
N PRO A 272 2.16 -30.51 -17.23
CA PRO A 272 2.84 -30.44 -15.97
C PRO A 272 3.13 -28.97 -15.66
N PRO A 273 2.93 -28.51 -14.40
CA PRO A 273 3.33 -27.16 -14.02
C PRO A 273 4.78 -26.97 -14.48
N ARG A 274 5.02 -25.93 -15.29
CA ARG A 274 6.36 -25.62 -15.81
C ARG A 274 7.35 -25.71 -14.66
N GLU A 275 8.33 -26.61 -14.79
CA GLU A 275 9.36 -26.81 -13.79
C GLU A 275 9.98 -25.45 -13.41
N GLY A 276 10.03 -25.18 -12.10
CA GLY A 276 11.08 -24.33 -11.53
C GLY A 276 10.76 -22.87 -11.17
N LYS A 277 9.49 -22.44 -11.05
CA LYS A 277 9.19 -21.11 -10.46
C LYS A 277 8.30 -21.25 -9.23
N PRO A 278 8.67 -20.69 -8.07
CA PRO A 278 7.89 -20.86 -6.86
C PRO A 278 6.59 -20.07 -6.96
N GLY A 279 5.48 -20.78 -6.71
CA GLY A 279 4.11 -20.29 -6.88
C GLY A 279 3.59 -19.45 -5.71
N ILE A 280 2.35 -18.97 -5.84
CA ILE A 280 1.69 -18.17 -4.79
C ILE A 280 1.55 -18.96 -3.47
N THR A 281 1.47 -20.30 -3.53
CA THR A 281 1.44 -21.16 -2.34
C THR A 281 2.75 -21.08 -1.55
N ALA A 282 3.90 -21.08 -2.23
CA ALA A 282 5.20 -20.92 -1.60
C ALA A 282 5.35 -19.52 -0.97
N LEU A 283 4.83 -18.49 -1.64
CA LEU A 283 4.76 -17.14 -1.07
C LEU A 283 3.94 -17.13 0.24
N ILE A 284 2.76 -17.75 0.26
CA ILE A 284 1.92 -17.81 1.46
C ILE A 284 2.63 -18.55 2.60
N GLN A 285 3.31 -19.66 2.31
CA GLN A 285 4.09 -20.40 3.31
C GLN A 285 5.21 -19.54 3.90
N LYS A 286 5.96 -18.81 3.06
CA LYS A 286 6.98 -17.86 3.50
C LYS A 286 6.38 -16.79 4.41
N ILE A 287 5.26 -16.20 4.01
CA ILE A 287 4.54 -15.16 4.74
C ILE A 287 4.07 -15.61 6.13
N VAL A 288 3.66 -16.88 6.27
CA VAL A 288 3.20 -17.48 7.54
C VAL A 288 4.35 -17.88 8.45
N SER A 289 5.51 -18.20 7.86
CA SER A 289 6.71 -18.65 8.58
C SER A 289 7.63 -17.51 9.03
N SER A 290 7.36 -16.27 8.59
CA SER A 290 8.12 -15.05 8.91
C SER A 290 7.42 -14.22 9.97
#